data_AF-A0A950W1B0-F1
#
_entry.id   AF-A0A950W1B0-F1
#
_cell.length_a   1.000
_cell.length_b   1.000
_cell.length_c   1.000
_cell.angle_alpha   90.00
_cell.angle_beta   90.00
_cell.angle_gamma   90.00
#
_symmetry.space_group_name_H-M   'P 1'
#
loop_
_entity.id
_entity.type
_entity.pdbx_description
1 polymer ?
#
loop_
_entity_poly.entity_id
_entity_poly.type
_entity_poly.pdbx_seq_one_letter_code
_entity_poly.pdbx_strand_id
1 'polypeptide(L)'
;MRKAQFVVGMVMVLAFLSSGAYMHLRLHHLHQTPDAQRMVYRASHINMLLIGALNIASSRRARSAERAAILIDRLTAMLAIAAAAFFVAAFVREPLYAHLYRPWTRVAVYCTFAAAIVDIIAIASKRVTNGTAAER
;
A
#
# COMPACT_ATOMS: atom_id res chain seq x y z
N MET A 1 6.00 5.60 13.78
CA MET A 1 5.55 4.65 12.75
C MET A 1 6.53 4.46 11.60
N ARG A 2 7.55 5.32 11.40
CA ARG A 2 8.56 5.17 10.32
C ARG A 2 9.23 3.80 10.26
N LYS A 3 9.76 3.30 11.39
CA LYS A 3 10.35 1.95 11.47
C LYS A 3 9.34 0.87 11.06
N ALA A 4 8.09 0.98 11.53
CA ALA A 4 7.02 0.04 11.17
C ALA A 4 6.69 0.09 9.67
N GLN A 5 6.55 1.28 9.07
CA GLN A 5 6.33 1.43 7.62
C GLN A 5 7.50 0.87 6.82
N PHE A 6 8.74 1.12 7.24
CA PHE A 6 9.91 0.57 6.57
C PHE A 6 9.92 -0.96 6.63
N VAL A 7 9.69 -1.54 7.82
CA VAL A 7 9.63 -2.99 8.01
C VAL A 7 8.49 -3.60 7.20
N VAL A 8 7.28 -3.04 7.28
CA VAL A 8 6.12 -3.50 6.51
C VAL A 8 6.40 -3.40 5.01
N GLY A 9 6.97 -2.29 4.56
CA GLY A 9 7.31 -2.12 3.15
C GLY A 9 8.35 -3.14 2.67
N MET A 10 9.37 -3.43 3.49
CA MET A 10 10.35 -4.48 3.19
C MET A 10 9.72 -5.87 3.16
N VAL A 11 8.86 -6.19 4.13
CA VAL A 11 8.08 -7.44 4.16
C VAL A 11 7.23 -7.58 2.91
N MET A 12 6.59 -6.50 2.43
CA MET A 12 5.79 -6.51 1.21
C MET A 12 6.64 -6.73 -0.05
N VAL A 13 7.86 -6.19 -0.12
CA VAL A 13 8.79 -6.48 -1.21
C VAL A 13 9.21 -7.95 -1.21
N LEU A 14 9.47 -8.53 -0.04
CA LEU A 14 9.76 -9.96 0.09
C LEU A 14 8.54 -10.82 -0.28
N ALA A 15 7.33 -10.39 0.11
CA ALA A 15 6.08 -11.05 -0.26
C ALA A 15 5.83 -10.97 -1.78
N PHE A 16 6.18 -9.86 -2.42
CA PHE A 16 6.18 -9.72 -3.88
C PHE A 16 7.12 -10.74 -4.53
N LEU A 17 8.39 -10.82 -4.11
CA LEU A 17 9.33 -11.80 -4.66
C LEU A 17 8.85 -13.25 -4.47
N SER A 18 8.37 -13.54 -3.26
CA SER A 18 7.87 -14.88 -2.90
C SER A 18 6.62 -15.26 -3.69
N SER A 19 5.70 -14.31 -3.91
CA SER A 19 4.49 -14.54 -4.72
C SER A 19 4.83 -14.75 -6.20
N GLY A 20 5.84 -14.06 -6.73
CA GLY A 20 6.37 -14.30 -8.07
C GLY A 20 6.93 -15.71 -8.23
N ALA A 21 7.78 -16.14 -7.27
CA ALA A 21 8.31 -17.49 -7.24
C ALA A 21 7.21 -18.56 -7.10
N TYR A 22 6.19 -18.29 -6.28
CA TYR A 22 5.03 -19.17 -6.14
C TYR A 22 4.27 -19.35 -7.48
N MET A 23 3.97 -18.26 -8.19
CA MET A 23 3.29 -18.34 -9.49
C MET A 23 4.12 -19.07 -10.54
N HIS A 24 5.45 -18.93 -10.50
CA HIS A 24 6.38 -19.63 -11.38
C HIS A 24 6.42 -21.14 -11.10
N LEU A 25 6.69 -21.51 -9.83
CA LEU A 25 6.99 -22.89 -9.42
C LEU A 25 5.75 -23.76 -9.19
N ARG A 26 4.68 -23.19 -8.61
CA ARG A 26 3.49 -23.97 -8.21
C ARG A 26 2.33 -23.86 -9.21
N LEU A 27 2.26 -22.77 -9.96
CA LEU A 27 1.17 -22.53 -10.90
C LEU A 27 1.58 -22.70 -12.36
N HIS A 28 2.77 -23.25 -12.66
CA HIS A 28 3.29 -23.43 -14.02
C HIS A 28 3.19 -22.13 -14.83
N HIS A 29 3.65 -21.01 -14.26
CA HIS A 29 3.51 -19.67 -14.84
C HIS A 29 2.07 -19.26 -15.18
N LEU A 30 1.08 -19.84 -14.49
CA LEU A 30 -0.35 -19.65 -14.72
C LEU A 30 -0.83 -20.14 -16.10
N HIS A 31 -0.07 -20.97 -16.84
CA HIS A 31 -0.42 -21.36 -18.22
C HIS A 31 -1.75 -22.13 -18.30
N GLN A 32 -2.04 -22.96 -17.30
CA GLN A 32 -3.25 -23.77 -17.21
C GLN A 32 -4.37 -23.10 -16.40
N THR A 33 -4.14 -21.86 -15.94
CA THR A 33 -5.09 -21.13 -15.12
C THR A 33 -6.05 -20.35 -16.01
N PRO A 34 -7.37 -20.35 -15.73
CA PRO A 34 -8.34 -19.52 -16.45
C PRO A 34 -7.90 -18.06 -16.52
N ASP A 35 -8.16 -17.38 -17.63
CA ASP A 35 -7.64 -16.03 -17.89
C ASP A 35 -8.03 -15.02 -16.80
N ALA A 36 -9.28 -15.07 -16.32
CA ALA A 36 -9.75 -14.22 -15.23
C ALA A 36 -8.90 -14.39 -13.96
N GLN A 37 -8.65 -15.63 -13.56
CA GLN A 37 -7.84 -15.93 -12.37
C GLN A 37 -6.37 -15.54 -12.56
N ARG A 38 -5.83 -15.75 -13.76
CA ARG A 38 -4.48 -15.32 -14.15
C ARG A 38 -4.31 -13.80 -14.04
N MET A 39 -5.31 -13.03 -14.48
CA MET A 39 -5.32 -11.57 -14.34
C MET A 39 -5.34 -11.14 -12.86
N VAL A 40 -6.15 -11.79 -12.01
CA VAL A 40 -6.21 -11.47 -10.57
C VAL A 40 -4.88 -11.74 -9.88
N TYR A 41 -4.25 -12.89 -10.13
CA TYR A 41 -2.92 -13.19 -9.57
C TYR A 41 -1.88 -12.12 -9.94
N ARG A 42 -1.80 -11.76 -11.23
CA ARG A 42 -0.85 -10.75 -11.72
C ARG A 42 -1.13 -9.35 -11.14
N ALA A 43 -2.40 -8.94 -11.10
CA ALA A 43 -2.78 -7.64 -10.55
C ALA A 43 -2.48 -7.55 -9.04
N SER A 44 -2.85 -8.58 -8.26
CA SER A 44 -2.57 -8.63 -6.83
C SER A 44 -1.07 -8.67 -6.52
N HIS A 45 -0.29 -9.39 -7.33
CA HIS A 45 1.18 -9.42 -7.23
C HIS A 45 1.78 -8.02 -7.41
N ILE A 46 1.42 -7.29 -8.48
CA ILE A 46 1.91 -5.91 -8.70
C ILE A 46 1.48 -4.97 -7.57
N ASN A 47 0.25 -5.11 -7.07
CA ASN A 47 -0.24 -4.29 -5.97
C ASN A 47 0.58 -4.45 -4.68
N MET A 48 1.10 -5.65 -4.40
CA MET A 48 2.02 -5.87 -3.27
C MET A 48 3.31 -5.06 -3.40
N LEU A 49 3.90 -5.03 -4.60
CA LEU A 49 5.08 -4.21 -4.85
C LEU A 49 4.77 -2.73 -4.67
N LEU A 50 3.66 -2.27 -5.24
CA LEU A 50 3.25 -0.86 -5.17
C LEU A 50 3.09 -0.40 -3.71
N ILE A 51 2.33 -1.15 -2.90
CA ILE A 51 2.10 -0.78 -1.51
C ILE A 51 3.38 -0.93 -0.66
N GLY A 52 4.24 -1.89 -0.98
CA GLY A 52 5.55 -2.04 -0.35
C GLY A 52 6.45 -0.84 -0.60
N ALA A 53 6.56 -0.42 -1.87
CA ALA A 53 7.31 0.77 -2.28
C ALA A 53 6.76 2.05 -1.64
N LEU A 54 5.43 2.21 -1.59
CA LEU A 54 4.78 3.36 -0.94
C LEU A 54 5.14 3.45 0.55
N ASN A 55 5.11 2.31 1.26
CA ASN A 55 5.46 2.25 2.68
C ASN A 55 6.95 2.57 2.91
N ILE A 56 7.86 2.05 2.09
CA ILE A 56 9.29 2.37 2.14
C ILE A 56 9.52 3.87 1.87
N ALA A 57 8.93 4.42 0.81
CA ALA A 57 9.07 5.82 0.45
C ALA A 57 8.55 6.73 1.58
N SER A 58 7.35 6.44 2.10
CA SER A 58 6.73 7.19 3.20
C SER A 58 7.52 7.11 4.50
N SER A 59 8.28 6.03 4.72
CA SER A 59 9.12 5.87 5.91
C SER A 59 10.27 6.88 6.00
N ARG A 60 10.64 7.55 4.89
CA ARG A 60 11.76 8.51 4.83
C ARG A 60 11.38 9.92 5.27
N ARG A 61 10.09 10.20 5.45
CA ARG A 61 9.54 11.54 5.77
C ARG A 61 10.12 12.13 7.06
N ALA A 62 10.45 13.42 7.04
CA ALA A 62 10.90 14.16 8.21
C ALA A 62 9.77 14.33 9.23
N ARG A 63 10.10 14.29 10.53
CA ARG A 63 9.10 14.48 11.59
C ARG A 63 8.75 15.97 11.72
N SER A 64 7.46 16.26 11.84
CA SER A 64 7.01 17.55 12.38
C SER A 64 7.05 17.54 13.91
N ALA A 65 7.34 18.69 14.51
CA ALA A 65 7.20 18.91 15.95
C ALA A 65 5.74 19.23 16.35
N GLU A 66 4.90 19.60 15.38
CA GLU A 66 3.52 19.98 15.61
C GLU A 66 2.63 18.75 15.89
N ARG A 67 1.83 18.81 16.97
CA ARG A 67 0.97 17.69 17.41
C ARG A 67 -0.02 17.24 16.34
N ALA A 68 -0.66 18.18 15.62
CA ALA A 68 -1.62 17.88 14.57
C ALA A 68 -0.94 17.12 13.41
N ALA A 69 0.23 17.59 12.95
CA ALA A 69 1.01 16.92 11.92
C ALA A 69 1.47 15.52 12.34
N ILE A 70 1.80 15.30 13.62
CA ILE A 70 2.15 13.96 14.13
C ILE A 70 0.95 13.01 14.06
N LEU A 71 -0.26 13.48 14.39
CA LEU A 71 -1.47 12.67 14.33
C LEU A 71 -1.81 12.29 12.88
N ILE A 72 -1.71 13.25 11.97
CA ILE A 72 -1.93 13.03 10.54
C ILE A 72 -0.93 12.02 9.97
N ASP A 73 0.37 12.18 10.25
CA ASP A 73 1.41 11.24 9.83
C ASP A 73 1.13 9.80 10.34
N ARG A 74 0.64 9.67 11.59
CA ARG A 74 0.27 8.37 12.15
C ARG A 74 -0.93 7.77 11.44
N LEU A 75 -1.96 8.56 11.15
CA LEU A 75 -3.16 8.09 10.45
C LEU A 75 -2.81 7.61 9.04
N THR A 76 -2.04 8.40 8.28
CA THR A 76 -1.53 8.01 6.96
C THR A 76 -0.74 6.72 7.03
N ALA A 77 0.15 6.58 8.03
CA ALA A 77 0.93 5.36 8.22
C ALA A 77 0.06 4.15 8.55
N MET A 78 -0.93 4.29 9.42
CA MET A 78 -1.87 3.21 9.76
C MET A 78 -2.66 2.74 8.54
N LEU A 79 -3.19 3.67 7.75
CA LEU A 79 -3.95 3.36 6.53
C LEU A 79 -3.08 2.64 5.50
N ALA A 80 -1.84 3.08 5.27
CA ALA A 80 -0.92 2.44 4.34
C ALA A 80 -0.47 1.03 4.79
N ILE A 81 -0.31 0.81 6.10
CA ILE A 81 0.00 -0.51 6.67
C ILE A 81 -1.22 -1.44 6.58
N ALA A 82 -2.42 -0.93 6.89
CA ALA A 82 -3.66 -1.71 6.75
C ALA A 82 -3.88 -2.14 5.29
N ALA A 83 -3.67 -1.23 4.33
CA ALA A 83 -3.73 -1.54 2.91
C ALA A 83 -2.77 -2.67 2.52
N ALA A 84 -1.55 -2.68 3.06
CA ALA A 84 -0.58 -3.76 2.81
C ALA A 84 -1.12 -5.13 3.24
N ALA A 85 -1.69 -5.22 4.45
CA ALA A 85 -2.30 -6.46 4.95
C ALA A 85 -3.45 -6.93 4.05
N PHE A 86 -4.31 -6.00 3.60
CA PHE A 86 -5.41 -6.34 2.69
C PHE A 86 -4.93 -6.77 1.30
N PHE A 87 -3.83 -6.22 0.78
CA PHE A 87 -3.25 -6.70 -0.49
C PHE A 87 -2.65 -8.11 -0.37
N VAL A 88 -2.08 -8.47 0.79
CA VAL A 88 -1.68 -9.87 1.05
C VAL A 88 -2.90 -10.78 1.06
N ALA A 89 -3.95 -10.41 1.80
CA ALA A 89 -5.20 -11.18 1.83
C ALA A 89 -5.82 -11.31 0.42
N ALA A 90 -5.77 -10.24 -0.37
CA ALA A 90 -6.26 -10.22 -1.74
C ALA A 90 -5.55 -11.24 -2.63
N PHE A 91 -4.22 -11.31 -2.56
CA PHE A 91 -3.45 -12.28 -3.34
C PHE A 91 -3.76 -13.74 -2.98
N VAL A 92 -3.95 -14.03 -1.69
CA VAL A 92 -4.19 -15.40 -1.23
C VAL A 92 -5.63 -15.86 -1.53
N ARG A 93 -6.61 -14.95 -1.41
CA ARG A 93 -8.03 -15.33 -1.44
C ARG A 93 -8.73 -15.01 -2.77
N GLU A 94 -8.48 -13.84 -3.37
CA GLU A 94 -9.27 -13.38 -4.52
C GLU A 94 -9.11 -14.21 -5.79
N PRO A 95 -7.94 -14.80 -6.10
CA PRO A 95 -7.84 -15.70 -7.24
C PRO A 95 -8.71 -16.95 -7.11
N LEU A 96 -9.19 -17.30 -5.92
CA LEU A 96 -10.05 -18.46 -5.69
C LEU A 96 -11.54 -18.11 -5.83
N TYR A 97 -11.89 -16.83 -5.96
CA TYR A 97 -13.27 -16.40 -6.11
C TYR A 97 -13.72 -16.48 -7.57
N ALA A 98 -15.00 -16.81 -7.77
CA ALA A 98 -15.63 -16.75 -9.08
C ALA A 98 -15.87 -15.27 -9.50
N HIS A 99 -16.04 -15.06 -10.81
CA HIS A 99 -16.53 -13.81 -11.39
C HIS A 99 -15.75 -12.54 -11.03
N LEU A 100 -14.43 -12.61 -10.84
CA LEU A 100 -13.59 -11.43 -10.53
C LEU A 100 -14.06 -10.64 -9.30
N TYR A 101 -14.65 -11.33 -8.32
CA TYR A 101 -15.04 -10.70 -7.06
C TYR A 101 -13.80 -10.30 -6.25
N ARG A 102 -13.63 -9.00 -5.95
CA ARG A 102 -12.40 -8.45 -5.34
C ARG A 102 -12.63 -7.57 -4.10
N PRO A 103 -13.17 -8.13 -3.00
CA PRO A 103 -13.51 -7.35 -1.81
C PRO A 103 -12.26 -6.83 -1.07
N TRP A 104 -11.20 -7.62 -0.99
CA TRP A 104 -9.99 -7.28 -0.24
C TRP A 104 -9.15 -6.22 -0.95
N THR A 105 -8.99 -6.36 -2.26
CA THR A 105 -8.37 -5.33 -3.11
C THR A 105 -9.16 -4.03 -3.00
N ARG A 106 -10.50 -4.08 -3.02
CA ARG A 106 -11.33 -2.87 -2.91
C ARG A 106 -11.04 -2.11 -1.62
N VAL A 107 -11.02 -2.81 -0.48
CA VAL A 107 -10.68 -2.20 0.82
C VAL A 107 -9.24 -1.68 0.81
N ALA A 108 -8.28 -2.45 0.30
CA ALA A 108 -6.87 -2.04 0.22
C ALA A 108 -6.69 -0.75 -0.59
N VAL A 109 -7.39 -0.64 -1.73
CA VAL A 109 -7.38 0.55 -2.60
C VAL A 109 -7.99 1.74 -1.87
N TYR A 110 -9.13 1.58 -1.19
CA TYR A 110 -9.72 2.69 -0.43
C TYR A 110 -8.84 3.14 0.73
N CYS A 111 -8.19 2.23 1.46
CA CYS A 111 -7.20 2.59 2.48
C CYS A 111 -6.01 3.35 1.87
N THR A 112 -5.50 2.89 0.72
CA THR A 112 -4.39 3.56 0.02
C THR A 112 -4.79 4.96 -0.46
N PHE A 113 -5.99 5.08 -1.01
CA PHE A 113 -6.54 6.37 -1.45
C PHE A 113 -6.73 7.33 -0.27
N ALA A 114 -7.35 6.87 0.82
CA ALA A 114 -7.52 7.68 2.02
C ALA A 114 -6.16 8.13 2.59
N ALA A 115 -5.16 7.24 2.63
CA ALA A 115 -3.80 7.61 3.03
C ALA A 115 -3.24 8.72 2.13
N ALA A 116 -3.39 8.62 0.81
CA ALA A 116 -2.91 9.62 -0.13
C ALA A 116 -3.61 10.98 0.05
N ILE A 117 -4.93 11.00 0.23
CA ILE A 117 -5.69 12.24 0.45
C ILE A 117 -5.28 12.93 1.74
N VAL A 118 -5.22 12.17 2.84
CA VAL A 118 -4.78 12.71 4.14
C VAL A 118 -3.37 13.29 4.05
N ASP A 119 -2.49 12.62 3.31
CA ASP A 119 -1.12 13.07 3.08
C ASP A 119 -1.04 14.37 2.25
N ILE A 120 -1.83 14.46 1.18
CA ILE A 120 -1.92 15.67 0.34
C ILE A 120 -2.42 16.86 1.16
N ILE A 121 -3.47 16.65 1.96
CA ILE A 121 -4.02 17.70 2.85
C ILE A 121 -2.93 18.17 3.82
N ALA A 122 -2.19 17.26 4.44
CA ALA A 122 -1.11 17.61 5.36
C ALA A 122 0.00 18.45 4.69
N ILE A 123 0.37 18.12 3.46
CA ILE A 123 1.36 18.87 2.68
C ILE A 123 0.83 20.26 2.33
N ALA A 124 -0.43 20.35 1.89
CA ALA A 124 -1.08 21.62 1.56
C ALA A 124 -1.16 22.55 2.78
N SER A 125 -1.59 22.04 3.93
CA SER A 125 -1.68 22.82 5.17
C SER A 125 -0.32 23.39 5.60
N LYS A 126 0.76 22.62 5.50
CA LYS A 126 2.12 23.11 5.84
C LYS A 126 2.60 24.23 4.91
N ARG A 127 2.27 24.17 3.62
CA ARG A 127 2.64 25.22 2.65
C ARG A 127 1.97 26.55 2.97
N VAL A 128 0.69 26.51 3.34
CA VAL A 128 -0.06 27.72 3.72
C VAL A 128 0.56 28.38 4.95
N THR A 129 0.89 27.61 5.99
CA THR A 129 1.49 28.16 7.21
C THR A 129 2.89 28.74 6.99
N ASN A 130 3.70 28.14 6.11
CA ASN A 130 5.04 28.64 5.82
C ASN A 130 5.02 29.89 4.93
N GLY A 131 4.05 30.02 4.02
CA GLY A 131 3.89 31.21 3.19
C GLY A 131 3.52 32.45 4.00
N THR A 132 2.62 32.32 4.98
CA THR A 132 2.23 33.44 5.85
C THR A 132 3.30 33.87 6.85
N ALA A 133 4.25 32.98 7.17
CA ALA A 133 5.38 33.30 8.04
C ALA A 133 6.52 34.03 7.31
N ALA A 134 6.63 33.90 5.98
CA ALA A 134 7.67 34.56 5.18
C ALA A 134 7.31 36.02 4.79
N GLU A 135 6.05 36.42 4.97
CA GLU A 135 5.55 37.78 4.70
C GLU A 135 5.53 38.69 5.94
N ARG A 136 6.05 38.22 7.08
CA ARG A 136 6.21 39.00 8.33
C ARG A 136 7.69 39.21 8.65
#